data_AF-A0A916BYV7-F1
#
_entry.id   AF-A0A916BYV7-F1
#
_cell.length_a   1.000
_cell.length_b   1.000
_cell.length_c   1.000
_cell.angle_alpha   90.00
_cell.angle_beta   90.00
_cell.angle_gamma   90.00
#
_symmetry.space_group_name_H-M   'P 1'
#
loop_
_entity.id
_entity.type
_entity.pdbx_description
1 polymer ?
#
loop_
_entity_poly.entity_id
_entity_poly.type
_entity_poly.pdbx_seq_one_letter_code
_entity_poly.pdbx_strand_id
1 'polypeptide(L)'
;MAIVAASQLSIALILMMRNPGLMGERAESKGKRDLDRILAGVMALFGPLSMCIVAGLNVRFGWLPQISFALQIAGIVLAVLGSMLTAWAMASNKFFYGVLRIAQEKGHAVCASGPYQHVRHPGYLGAILFDLATPLILNSAWAFIPALLTVCAIVIRISREDKALQNGLGGYKNYAQQVRYRLLPAVW
;
A
#
# COMPACT_ATOMS: atom_id res chain seq x y z
N MET A 1 10.68 3.89 15.53
CA MET A 1 9.57 4.81 15.17
C MET A 1 10.03 6.13 14.56
N ALA A 2 10.95 6.89 15.17
CA ALA A 2 11.38 8.20 14.65
C ALA A 2 11.90 8.15 13.20
N ILE A 3 12.74 7.17 12.85
CA ILE A 3 13.27 7.00 11.48
C ILE A 3 12.15 6.79 10.46
N VAL A 4 11.19 5.91 10.78
CA VAL A 4 10.06 5.61 9.89
C VAL A 4 9.17 6.84 9.73
N ALA A 5 8.83 7.53 10.82
CA ALA A 5 8.02 8.75 10.78
C ALA A 5 8.72 9.86 9.96
N ALA A 6 10.02 10.06 10.17
CA ALA A 6 10.81 11.01 9.38
C ALA A 6 10.80 10.63 7.89
N SER A 7 11.00 9.36 7.55
CA SER A 7 10.93 8.91 6.15
C SER A 7 9.56 9.14 5.52
N GLN A 8 8.46 8.91 6.25
CA GLN A 8 7.11 9.18 5.74
C GLN A 8 6.90 10.65 5.47
N LEU A 9 7.34 11.51 6.41
CA LEU A 9 7.23 12.95 6.26
C LEU A 9 8.05 13.44 5.05
N SER A 10 9.30 12.98 4.91
CA SER A 10 10.14 13.32 3.76
C SER A 10 9.51 12.86 2.44
N ILE A 11 8.99 11.63 2.38
CA ILE A 11 8.31 11.09 1.19
C ILE A 11 7.08 11.94 0.85
N ALA A 12 6.24 12.25 1.85
CA ALA A 12 5.06 13.07 1.67
C ALA A 12 5.41 14.48 1.14
N LEU A 13 6.41 15.12 1.73
CA LEU A 13 6.89 16.44 1.31
C LEU A 13 7.44 16.41 -0.12
N ILE A 14 8.27 15.44 -0.47
CA ILE A 14 8.81 15.29 -1.83
C ILE A 14 7.69 15.14 -2.85
N LEU A 15 6.67 14.34 -2.54
CA LEU A 15 5.54 14.12 -3.45
C LEU A 15 4.65 15.36 -3.57
N MET A 16 4.43 16.09 -2.47
CA MET A 16 3.71 17.37 -2.48
C MET A 16 4.45 18.44 -3.29
N MET A 17 5.77 18.54 -3.13
CA MET A 17 6.60 19.50 -3.87
C MET A 17 6.64 19.19 -5.36
N ARG A 18 6.69 17.90 -5.73
CA ARG A 18 6.82 17.48 -7.12
C ARG A 18 5.50 17.60 -7.90
N ASN A 19 4.35 17.39 -7.25
CA ASN A 19 3.03 17.45 -7.90
C ASN A 19 1.91 17.88 -6.92
N PRO A 20 1.85 19.16 -6.51
CA PRO A 20 0.91 19.63 -5.50
C PRO A 20 -0.56 19.46 -5.93
N GLY A 21 -0.87 19.68 -7.21
CA GLY A 21 -2.23 19.54 -7.74
C GLY A 21 -2.75 18.10 -7.77
N LEU A 22 -1.88 17.09 -7.87
CA LEU A 22 -2.31 15.70 -7.95
C LEU A 22 -2.82 15.15 -6.62
N MET A 23 -2.35 15.67 -5.48
CA MET A 23 -2.79 15.18 -4.16
C MET A 23 -4.26 15.52 -3.88
N GLY A 24 -4.69 16.74 -4.19
CA GLY A 24 -6.09 17.15 -4.06
C GLY A 24 -6.99 16.29 -4.96
N GLU A 25 -6.56 16.03 -6.19
CA GLU A 25 -7.31 15.18 -7.12
C GLU A 25 -7.37 13.71 -6.69
N ARG A 26 -6.33 13.20 -6.03
CA ARG A 26 -6.28 11.83 -5.51
C ARG A 26 -7.17 11.62 -4.30
N ALA A 27 -7.40 12.69 -3.53
CA ALA A 27 -8.32 12.69 -2.39
C ALA A 27 -9.80 12.75 -2.80
N GLU A 28 -10.12 13.22 -4.01
CA GLU A 28 -11.49 13.24 -4.53
C GLU A 28 -12.02 11.81 -4.77
N SER A 29 -12.73 11.27 -3.79
CA SER A 29 -13.49 10.03 -3.91
C SER A 29 -14.91 10.28 -4.43
N LYS A 30 -15.07 10.56 -5.73
CA LYS A 30 -16.40 10.54 -6.36
C LYS A 30 -16.83 9.08 -6.58
N GLY A 31 -17.62 8.53 -5.66
CA GLY A 31 -18.12 7.14 -5.76
C GLY A 31 -19.14 6.79 -4.66
N LYS A 32 -20.04 5.83 -4.96
CA LYS A 32 -21.03 5.27 -4.02
C LYS A 32 -20.33 4.61 -2.81
N ARG A 33 -21.07 4.36 -1.72
CA ARG A 33 -20.62 3.47 -0.61
C ARG A 33 -20.49 2.05 -1.17
N ASP A 34 -19.35 1.75 -1.78
CA ASP A 34 -19.01 0.45 -2.31
C ASP A 34 -18.02 -0.25 -1.37
N LEU A 35 -17.92 -1.57 -1.49
CA LEU A 35 -16.97 -2.42 -0.77
C LEU A 35 -15.53 -1.86 -0.85
N ASP A 36 -15.18 -1.21 -1.96
CA ASP A 36 -13.85 -0.63 -2.18
C ASP A 36 -13.55 0.53 -1.21
N ARG A 37 -14.56 1.33 -0.82
CA ARG A 37 -14.38 2.40 0.18
C ARG A 37 -14.27 1.82 1.58
N ILE A 38 -14.96 0.70 1.86
CA ILE A 38 -14.81 -0.05 3.12
C ILE A 38 -13.40 -0.64 3.20
N LEU A 39 -12.95 -1.33 2.15
CA LEU A 39 -11.59 -1.88 2.05
C LEU A 39 -10.53 -0.76 2.20
N ALA A 40 -10.74 0.39 1.56
CA ALA A 40 -9.87 1.55 1.72
C ALA A 40 -9.82 2.06 3.16
N GLY A 41 -10.96 2.18 3.83
CA GLY A 41 -11.03 2.56 5.24
C GLY A 41 -10.36 1.54 6.16
N VAL A 42 -10.55 0.24 5.89
CA VAL A 42 -9.89 -0.84 6.62
C VAL A 42 -8.38 -0.73 6.50
N MET A 43 -7.85 -0.54 5.29
CA MET A 43 -6.41 -0.42 5.05
C MET A 43 -5.81 0.86 5.63
N ALA A 44 -6.47 2.01 5.44
CA ALA A 44 -5.90 3.30 5.80
C ALA A 44 -6.04 3.65 7.29
N LEU A 45 -7.05 3.09 7.96
CA LEU A 45 -7.38 3.46 9.34
C LEU A 45 -7.39 2.25 10.28
N PHE A 46 -8.22 1.24 10.00
CA PHE A 46 -8.40 0.13 10.95
C PHE A 46 -7.16 -0.77 11.06
N GLY A 47 -6.45 -1.04 9.97
CA GLY A 47 -5.23 -1.83 9.96
C GLY A 47 -4.15 -1.22 10.87
N PRO A 48 -3.68 0.01 10.60
CA PRO A 48 -2.68 0.67 11.44
C PRO A 48 -3.12 0.85 12.90
N LEU A 49 -4.37 1.23 13.14
CA LEU A 49 -4.89 1.39 14.51
C LEU A 49 -4.93 0.07 15.27
N SER A 50 -5.42 -1.00 14.64
CA SER A 50 -5.46 -2.32 15.29
C SER A 50 -4.06 -2.86 15.59
N MET A 51 -3.08 -2.66 14.69
CA MET A 51 -1.68 -2.99 14.96
C MET A 51 -1.13 -2.20 16.16
N CYS A 52 -1.38 -0.89 16.24
CA CYS A 52 -0.96 -0.05 17.36
C CYS A 52 -1.63 -0.46 18.68
N ILE A 53 -2.93 -0.75 18.66
CA ILE A 53 -3.67 -1.20 19.85
C ILE A 53 -3.10 -2.53 20.34
N VAL A 54 -2.96 -3.52 19.46
CA VAL A 54 -2.42 -4.85 19.83
C VAL A 54 -0.98 -4.73 20.33
N ALA A 55 -0.14 -3.91 19.72
CA ALA A 55 1.21 -3.64 20.21
C ALA A 55 1.22 -2.95 21.58
N GLY A 56 0.33 -1.97 21.80
CA GLY A 56 0.18 -1.33 23.10
C GLY A 56 -0.24 -2.30 24.20
N LEU A 57 -1.19 -3.20 23.90
CA LEU A 57 -1.62 -4.27 24.80
C LEU A 57 -0.47 -5.28 25.07
N ASN A 58 0.29 -5.63 24.04
CA ASN A 58 1.48 -6.49 24.18
C ASN A 58 2.49 -5.91 25.18
N VAL A 59 2.76 -4.60 25.10
CA VAL A 59 3.61 -3.90 26.08
C VAL A 59 2.97 -3.87 27.47
N ARG A 60 1.67 -3.55 27.56
CA ARG A 60 0.95 -3.42 28.84
C ARG A 60 0.88 -4.72 29.64
N PHE A 61 0.76 -5.85 28.96
CA PHE A 61 0.62 -7.18 29.56
C PHE A 61 1.88 -8.04 29.47
N GLY A 62 2.93 -7.57 28.80
CA GLY A 62 4.20 -8.29 28.68
C GLY A 62 4.09 -9.59 27.91
N TRP A 63 3.24 -9.63 26.87
CA TRP A 63 3.02 -10.85 26.10
C TRP A 63 4.30 -11.29 25.35
N LEU A 64 4.47 -12.62 25.26
CA LEU A 64 5.54 -13.27 24.51
C LEU A 64 5.00 -13.76 23.15
N PRO A 65 5.88 -13.98 22.15
CA PRO A 65 7.32 -13.72 22.16
C PRO A 65 7.67 -12.24 21.89
N GLN A 66 8.82 -11.81 22.43
CA GLN A 66 9.43 -10.53 22.05
C GLN A 66 10.23 -10.68 20.75
N ILE A 67 10.31 -9.60 19.97
CA ILE A 67 11.05 -9.52 18.72
C ILE A 67 12.49 -9.11 19.03
N SER A 68 13.46 -9.89 18.55
CA SER A 68 14.88 -9.59 18.73
C SER A 68 15.27 -8.26 18.09
N PHE A 69 16.27 -7.57 18.65
CA PHE A 69 16.72 -6.28 18.14
C PHE A 69 17.13 -6.33 16.65
N ALA A 70 17.77 -7.42 16.22
CA ALA A 70 18.12 -7.63 14.81
C ALA A 70 16.89 -7.68 13.90
N LEU A 71 15.81 -8.34 14.31
CA LEU A 71 14.56 -8.39 13.57
C LEU A 71 13.84 -7.02 13.57
N GLN A 72 13.97 -6.22 14.62
CA GLN A 72 13.45 -4.85 14.63
C GLN A 72 14.20 -3.97 13.61
N ILE A 73 15.52 -4.07 13.52
CA ILE A 73 16.32 -3.38 12.50
C ILE A 73 15.90 -3.84 11.09
N ALA A 74 15.78 -5.14 10.88
CA ALA A 74 15.29 -5.68 9.60
C ALA A 74 13.90 -5.13 9.25
N GLY A 75 13.00 -5.03 10.24
CA GLY A 75 11.69 -4.40 10.09
C GLY A 75 11.78 -2.93 9.67
N ILE A 76 12.66 -2.13 10.29
CA ILE A 76 12.87 -0.73 9.90
C ILE A 76 13.32 -0.63 8.44
N VAL A 77 14.32 -1.43 8.04
CA VAL A 77 14.82 -1.46 6.65
C VAL A 77 13.69 -1.84 5.70
N LEU A 78 12.92 -2.89 6.02
CA LEU A 78 11.81 -3.36 5.20
C LEU A 78 10.70 -2.31 5.06
N ALA A 79 10.35 -1.62 6.14
CA ALA A 79 9.36 -0.54 6.11
C ALA A 79 9.82 0.64 5.25
N VAL A 80 11.09 1.03 5.34
CA VAL A 80 11.65 2.10 4.50
C VAL A 80 11.62 1.70 3.03
N LEU A 81 12.08 0.49 2.69
CA LEU A 81 12.04 -0.01 1.31
C LEU A 81 10.61 -0.12 0.76
N GLY A 82 9.67 -0.63 1.54
CA GLY A 82 8.26 -0.69 1.18
C GLY A 82 7.68 0.70 0.91
N SER A 83 8.02 1.67 1.76
CA SER A 83 7.58 3.07 1.60
C SER A 83 8.18 3.73 0.36
N MET A 84 9.46 3.48 0.07
CA MET A 84 10.12 3.96 -1.14
C MET A 84 9.48 3.37 -2.39
N LEU A 85 9.11 2.09 -2.39
CA LEU A 85 8.42 1.45 -3.50
C LEU A 85 7.02 2.07 -3.72
N THR A 86 6.26 2.30 -2.64
CA THR A 86 4.96 2.99 -2.71
C THR A 86 5.11 4.40 -3.27
N ALA A 87 6.12 5.14 -2.79
CA ALA A 87 6.41 6.49 -3.29
C ALA A 87 6.80 6.49 -4.77
N TRP A 88 7.62 5.52 -5.21
CA TRP A 88 8.02 5.37 -6.60
C TRP A 88 6.84 5.03 -7.51
N ALA A 89 5.94 4.13 -7.07
CA ALA A 89 4.70 3.82 -7.77
C ALA A 89 3.81 5.06 -7.90
N MET A 90 3.62 5.78 -6.79
CA MET A 90 2.77 6.96 -6.75
C MET A 90 3.38 8.14 -7.54
N ALA A 91 4.70 8.23 -7.67
CA ALA A 91 5.36 9.21 -8.52
C ALA A 91 5.28 8.86 -10.01
N SER A 92 5.26 7.57 -10.35
CA SER A 92 5.23 7.08 -11.74
C SER A 92 3.81 7.10 -12.34
N ASN A 93 2.78 6.92 -11.52
CA ASN A 93 1.39 6.84 -11.98
C ASN A 93 0.58 8.09 -11.59
N LYS A 94 0.24 8.91 -12.58
CA LYS A 94 -0.63 10.09 -12.41
C LYS A 94 -1.99 9.72 -11.81
N PHE A 95 -2.55 8.58 -12.22
CA PHE A 95 -3.88 8.09 -11.83
C PHE A 95 -3.83 7.15 -10.61
N PHE A 96 -2.84 7.30 -9.74
CA PHE A 96 -2.74 6.58 -8.46
C PHE A 96 -3.83 7.09 -7.49
N TYR A 97 -5.02 6.49 -7.51
CA TYR A 97 -6.15 6.88 -6.67
C TYR A 97 -6.26 6.02 -5.41
N GLY A 98 -6.65 6.63 -4.30
CA GLY A 98 -6.88 5.94 -3.02
C GLY A 98 -8.13 5.05 -2.99
N VAL A 99 -8.95 5.10 -4.04
CA VAL A 99 -10.12 4.25 -4.29
C VAL A 99 -10.17 3.89 -5.78
N LEU A 100 -10.82 2.77 -6.13
CA LEU A 100 -11.00 2.38 -7.52
C LEU A 100 -11.69 3.50 -8.32
N ARG A 101 -10.99 4.07 -9.31
CA ARG A 101 -11.51 5.15 -10.17
C ARG A 101 -10.96 5.03 -11.57
N ILE A 102 -11.84 4.96 -12.56
CA ILE A 102 -11.50 5.09 -13.97
C ILE A 102 -11.91 6.50 -14.44
N ALA A 103 -10.97 7.45 -14.36
CA ALA A 103 -11.19 8.84 -14.71
C ALA A 103 -11.14 9.09 -16.24
N GLN A 104 -12.11 8.55 -17.00
CA GLN A 104 -12.16 8.74 -18.45
C GLN A 104 -12.16 10.22 -18.85
N GLU A 105 -12.80 11.07 -18.05
CA GLU A 105 -12.86 12.53 -18.24
C GLU A 105 -11.49 13.21 -18.19
N LYS A 106 -10.48 12.55 -17.61
CA LYS A 106 -9.10 13.04 -17.51
C LYS A 106 -8.13 12.34 -18.46
N GLY A 107 -8.65 11.56 -19.41
CA GLY A 107 -7.82 10.75 -20.31
C GLY A 107 -7.02 9.69 -19.56
N HIS A 108 -7.66 8.98 -18.62
CA HIS A 108 -7.01 7.91 -17.86
C HIS A 108 -6.37 6.89 -18.82
N ALA A 109 -5.04 6.83 -18.78
CA ALA A 109 -4.22 5.91 -19.56
C ALA A 109 -3.44 4.98 -18.64
N VAL A 110 -3.11 3.79 -19.15
CA VAL A 110 -2.32 2.79 -18.42
C VAL A 110 -0.91 3.33 -18.15
N CYS A 111 -0.47 3.25 -16.90
CA CYS A 111 0.91 3.49 -16.53
C CYS A 111 1.73 2.20 -16.69
N ALA A 112 2.71 2.22 -17.58
CA ALA A 112 3.65 1.10 -17.82
C ALA A 112 5.12 1.53 -17.62
N SER A 113 5.36 2.57 -16.80
CA SER A 113 6.69 3.11 -16.51
C SER A 113 7.06 2.94 -15.04
N GLY A 114 8.36 3.04 -14.74
CA GLY A 114 8.87 2.86 -13.38
C GLY A 114 8.58 1.44 -12.86
N PRO A 115 8.07 1.27 -11.63
CA PRO A 115 7.90 -0.05 -11.05
C PRO A 115 6.77 -0.85 -11.72
N TYR A 116 5.90 -0.19 -12.49
CA TYR A 116 4.84 -0.83 -13.27
C TYR A 116 5.37 -1.67 -14.44
N GLN A 117 6.65 -1.56 -14.80
CA GLN A 117 7.27 -2.43 -15.79
C GLN A 117 7.48 -3.86 -15.29
N HIS A 118 7.49 -4.06 -13.96
CA HIS A 118 7.82 -5.34 -13.35
C HIS A 118 6.59 -6.01 -12.72
N VAL A 119 5.72 -5.23 -12.08
CA VAL A 119 4.51 -5.72 -11.41
C VAL A 119 3.36 -4.73 -11.64
N ARG A 120 2.12 -5.23 -11.72
CA ARG A 120 0.96 -4.36 -12.00
C ARG A 120 0.56 -3.47 -10.82
N HIS A 121 0.86 -3.90 -9.59
CA HIS A 121 0.39 -3.25 -8.36
C HIS A 121 1.54 -2.92 -7.37
N PRO A 122 2.59 -2.19 -7.78
CA PRO A 122 3.78 -1.96 -6.97
C PRO A 122 3.51 -1.15 -5.70
N GLY A 123 2.54 -0.23 -5.72
CA GLY A 123 2.15 0.53 -4.54
C GLY A 123 1.53 -0.33 -3.45
N TYR A 124 0.73 -1.33 -3.82
CA TYR A 124 0.20 -2.29 -2.86
C TYR A 124 1.28 -3.26 -2.35
N LEU A 125 2.25 -3.64 -3.20
CA LEU A 125 3.40 -4.42 -2.74
C LEU A 125 4.18 -3.65 -1.67
N GLY A 126 4.46 -2.37 -1.89
CA GLY A 126 5.12 -1.52 -0.90
C GLY A 126 4.32 -1.39 0.40
N ALA A 127 3.00 -1.27 0.33
CA ALA A 127 2.12 -1.25 1.50
C ALA A 127 2.15 -2.58 2.28
N ILE A 128 2.09 -3.73 1.60
CA ILE A 128 2.20 -5.05 2.24
C ILE A 128 3.54 -5.21 2.98
N LEU A 129 4.64 -4.79 2.36
CA LEU A 129 5.96 -4.83 3.00
C LEU A 129 5.99 -3.97 4.27
N PHE A 130 5.37 -2.78 4.22
CA PHE A 130 5.26 -1.90 5.38
C PHE A 130 4.40 -2.48 6.50
N ASP A 131 3.24 -3.04 6.16
CA ASP A 131 2.31 -3.65 7.13
C ASP A 131 2.94 -4.86 7.81
N LEU A 132 3.68 -5.70 7.07
CA LEU A 132 4.39 -6.85 7.64
C LEU A 132 5.64 -6.45 8.45
N ALA A 133 6.25 -5.31 8.14
CA ALA A 133 7.35 -4.76 8.92
C ALA A 133 6.89 -4.13 10.25
N THR A 134 5.66 -3.63 10.31
CA THR A 134 5.13 -2.88 11.46
C THR A 134 5.15 -3.68 12.77
N PRO A 135 4.68 -4.95 12.82
CA PRO A 135 4.77 -5.78 14.03
C PRO A 135 6.20 -5.96 14.56
N LEU A 136 7.18 -6.05 13.67
CA LEU A 136 8.60 -6.13 14.04
C LEU A 136 9.06 -4.84 14.72
N ILE A 137 8.76 -3.69 14.10
CA ILE A 137 9.15 -2.37 14.61
C ILE A 137 8.49 -2.06 15.96
N LEU A 138 7.26 -2.53 16.15
CA LEU A 138 6.48 -2.36 17.38
C LEU A 138 6.81 -3.38 18.46
N ASN A 139 7.75 -4.30 18.21
CA ASN A 139 8.13 -5.37 19.13
C ASN A 139 6.91 -6.19 19.61
N SER A 140 6.01 -6.55 18.70
CA SER A 140 4.78 -7.30 19.02
C SER A 140 4.51 -8.37 17.98
N ALA A 141 4.75 -9.62 18.33
CA ALA A 141 4.39 -10.76 17.47
C ALA A 141 2.87 -10.85 17.25
N TRP A 142 2.07 -10.48 18.25
CA TRP A 142 0.61 -10.49 18.16
C TRP A 142 0.06 -9.48 17.15
N ALA A 143 0.80 -8.39 16.89
CA ALA A 143 0.43 -7.41 15.86
C ALA A 143 0.50 -7.99 14.43
N PHE A 144 1.12 -9.15 14.21
CA PHE A 144 1.04 -9.84 12.92
C PHE A 144 -0.38 -10.28 12.56
N ILE A 145 -1.25 -10.54 13.54
CA ILE A 145 -2.64 -10.93 13.28
C ILE A 145 -3.39 -9.81 12.52
N PRO A 146 -3.51 -8.57 13.06
CA PRO A 146 -4.13 -7.49 12.31
C PRO A 146 -3.36 -7.12 11.03
N ALA A 147 -2.02 -7.26 11.00
CA ALA A 147 -1.25 -7.04 9.78
C ALA A 147 -1.65 -8.01 8.66
N LEU A 148 -1.74 -9.32 8.95
CA LEU A 148 -2.14 -10.33 7.97
C LEU A 148 -3.59 -10.15 7.50
N LEU A 149 -4.50 -9.76 8.40
CA LEU A 149 -5.88 -9.41 8.01
C LEU A 149 -5.90 -8.21 7.04
N THR A 150 -5.04 -7.22 7.28
CA THR A 150 -4.88 -6.06 6.39
C THR A 150 -4.32 -6.49 5.03
N VAL A 151 -3.32 -7.36 5.01
CA VAL A 151 -2.77 -7.95 3.76
C VAL A 151 -3.84 -8.71 2.98
N CYS A 152 -4.68 -9.51 3.64
CA CYS A 152 -5.82 -10.18 2.98
C CYS A 152 -6.79 -9.17 2.35
N ALA A 153 -7.12 -8.08 3.05
CA ALA A 153 -7.96 -7.02 2.51
C ALA A 153 -7.32 -6.35 1.27
N ILE A 154 -6.00 -6.14 1.30
CA ILE A 154 -5.23 -5.61 0.16
C ILE A 154 -5.30 -6.58 -1.04
N VAL A 155 -5.12 -7.88 -0.83
CA VAL A 155 -5.16 -8.90 -1.90
C VAL A 155 -6.54 -8.97 -2.56
N ILE A 156 -7.61 -8.91 -1.76
CA ILE A 156 -8.99 -8.85 -2.27
C ILE A 156 -9.18 -7.60 -3.11
N ARG A 157 -8.70 -6.45 -2.61
CA ARG A 157 -8.80 -5.17 -3.30
C ARG A 157 -8.06 -5.17 -4.63
N ILE A 158 -6.83 -5.68 -4.67
CA ILE A 158 -6.04 -5.83 -5.90
C ILE A 158 -6.82 -6.65 -6.94
N SER A 159 -7.42 -7.76 -6.53
CA SER A 159 -8.16 -8.64 -7.45
C SER A 159 -9.38 -7.92 -8.06
N ARG A 160 -10.08 -7.11 -7.27
CA ARG A 160 -11.22 -6.30 -7.73
C ARG A 160 -10.78 -5.18 -8.65
N GLU A 161 -9.74 -4.44 -8.25
CA GLU A 161 -9.19 -3.33 -9.03
C GLU A 161 -8.62 -3.81 -10.37
N ASP A 162 -7.83 -4.88 -10.37
CA ASP A 162 -7.27 -5.49 -11.59
C ASP A 162 -8.39 -5.92 -12.56
N LYS A 163 -9.45 -6.56 -12.05
CA LYS A 163 -10.62 -6.94 -12.87
C LYS A 163 -11.36 -5.73 -13.43
N ALA A 164 -11.56 -4.70 -12.62
CA ALA A 164 -12.20 -3.47 -13.06
C ALA A 164 -11.39 -2.73 -14.12
N LEU A 165 -10.07 -2.65 -13.96
CA LEU A 165 -9.16 -2.05 -14.94
C LEU A 165 -9.16 -2.85 -16.25
N GLN A 166 -9.12 -4.18 -16.19
CA GLN A 166 -9.25 -5.02 -17.39
C GLN A 166 -10.57 -4.80 -18.14
N ASN A 167 -11.67 -4.52 -17.42
CA ASN A 167 -12.99 -4.34 -18.03
C ASN A 167 -13.25 -2.92 -18.51
N GLY A 168 -12.68 -1.90 -17.86
CA GLY A 168 -13.05 -0.50 -18.07
C GLY A 168 -11.94 0.41 -18.57
N LEU A 169 -10.67 0.01 -18.52
CA LEU A 169 -9.54 0.83 -18.96
C LEU A 169 -8.98 0.32 -20.29
N GLY A 170 -9.10 1.13 -21.33
CA GLY A 170 -8.54 0.85 -22.65
C GLY A 170 -7.03 0.57 -22.58
N GLY A 171 -6.57 -0.46 -23.29
CA GLY A 171 -5.15 -0.86 -23.31
C GLY A 171 -4.68 -1.68 -22.10
N TYR A 172 -5.43 -1.74 -21.00
CA TYR A 172 -4.99 -2.44 -19.79
C TYR A 172 -4.86 -3.95 -19.99
N LYS A 173 -5.73 -4.57 -20.81
CA LYS A 173 -5.62 -6.00 -21.15
C LYS A 173 -4.28 -6.34 -21.84
N ASN A 174 -3.83 -5.50 -22.78
CA ASN A 174 -2.56 -5.71 -23.47
C ASN A 174 -1.38 -5.53 -22.53
N TYR A 175 -1.43 -4.50 -21.68
CA TYR A 175 -0.45 -4.31 -20.61
C TYR A 175 -0.39 -5.50 -19.66
N ALA A 176 -1.55 -6.05 -19.25
CA ALA A 176 -1.63 -7.20 -18.36
C ALA A 176 -1.07 -8.50 -18.97
N GLN A 177 -1.00 -8.60 -20.30
CA GLN A 177 -0.32 -9.71 -20.99
C GLN A 177 1.20 -9.57 -20.97
N GLN A 178 1.71 -8.34 -21.04
CA GLN A 178 3.15 -8.03 -20.97
C GLN A 178 3.66 -8.14 -19.53
N VAL A 179 2.97 -7.50 -18.59
CA VAL A 179 3.28 -7.53 -17.16
C VAL A 179 2.35 -8.53 -16.48
N ARG A 180 2.79 -9.77 -16.42
CA ARG A 180 1.98 -10.91 -15.96
C ARG A 180 1.74 -10.90 -14.45
N TYR A 181 2.68 -10.36 -13.68
CA TYR A 181 2.67 -10.41 -12.23
C TYR A 181 1.82 -9.29 -11.63
N ARG A 182 0.93 -9.64 -10.69
CA ARG A 182 0.17 -8.67 -9.91
C ARG A 182 1.04 -8.06 -8.82
N LEU A 183 1.69 -8.90 -8.02
CA LEU A 183 2.44 -8.49 -6.82
C LEU A 183 3.85 -9.08 -6.78
N LEU A 184 3.99 -10.39 -6.97
CA LEU A 184 5.26 -11.08 -6.78
C LEU A 184 5.64 -11.85 -8.04
N PRO A 185 6.82 -11.55 -8.62
CA PRO A 185 7.35 -12.36 -9.72
C PRO A 185 7.32 -13.85 -9.36
N ALA A 186 6.83 -14.67 -10.29
CA ALA A 186 6.69 -16.13 -10.21
C ALA A 186 5.63 -16.72 -9.25
N VAL A 187 4.97 -15.91 -8.42
CA VAL A 187 3.88 -16.40 -7.52
C VAL A 187 2.52 -15.90 -8.00
N TRP A 188 2.43 -14.62 -8.35
CA TRP A 188 1.15 -13.98 -8.69
C TRP A 188 1.28 -12.66 -9.45
#